data_AF-A0A4E0QUQ2-F1
#
_entry.id   AF-A0A4E0QUQ2-F1
#
_cell.length_a   1.000
_cell.length_b   1.000
_cell.length_c   1.000
_cell.angle_alpha   90.00
_cell.angle_beta   90.00
_cell.angle_gamma   90.00
#
_symmetry.space_group_name_H-M   'P 1'
#
loop_
_entity.id
_entity.type
_entity.pdbx_description
1 polymer ?
#
loop_
_entity_poly.entity_id
_entity_poly.type
_entity_poly.pdbx_seq_one_letter_code
_entity_poly.pdbx_strand_id
1 'polypeptide(L)' 'MKRDSAGNGPDGPPSKFQRPQVDLSNVVIRFLVPARAAGIMIGKGGENIKKMRSQYNVKLNIPDSRGPER' A
#
# COMPACT_ATOMS: atom_id res chain seq x y z
N MET A 1 44.91 38.96 3.61
CA MET A 1 44.08 38.35 4.68
C MET A 1 42.85 37.76 3.99
N LYS A 2 42.68 36.42 4.04
CA LYS A 2 41.60 35.65 3.39
C LYS A 2 40.31 35.77 4.22
N ARG A 3 39.13 35.87 3.58
CA ARG A 3 37.82 35.49 4.15
C ARG A 3 36.95 34.80 3.10
N ASP A 4 36.87 33.50 3.29
CA ASP A 4 35.90 32.45 2.96
C ASP A 4 34.48 32.78 2.43
N SER A 5 34.13 31.99 1.40
CA SER A 5 32.90 31.20 1.12
C SER A 5 31.56 31.46 1.84
N ALA A 6 30.52 31.78 1.06
CA ALA A 6 29.12 31.26 1.07
C ALA A 6 28.27 32.15 0.14
N GLY A 7 27.31 31.71 -0.67
CA GLY A 7 26.62 30.44 -0.72
C GLY A 7 25.93 30.23 -2.09
N ASN A 8 25.80 28.96 -2.42
CA ASN A 8 24.98 28.43 -3.50
C ASN A 8 23.51 28.50 -3.07
N GLY A 9 22.63 29.09 -3.87
CA GLY A 9 21.19 29.12 -3.64
C GLY A 9 20.42 28.90 -4.94
N PRO A 10 19.79 27.73 -5.16
CA PRO A 10 18.92 27.48 -6.30
C PRO A 10 17.50 28.00 -6.02
N ASP A 11 17.29 29.30 -6.15
CA ASP A 11 15.97 29.94 -5.95
C ASP A 11 15.17 29.97 -7.27
N GLY A 12 14.79 28.79 -7.74
CA GLY A 12 13.76 28.61 -8.76
C GLY A 12 12.42 28.28 -8.09
N PRO A 13 11.28 28.81 -8.59
CA PRO A 13 9.98 28.55 -7.98
C PRO A 13 9.70 27.04 -8.00
N PRO A 14 9.23 26.46 -6.87
CA PRO A 14 8.97 25.04 -6.82
C PRO A 14 7.75 24.71 -7.70
N SER A 15 7.95 23.87 -8.71
CA SER A 15 6.88 23.27 -9.50
C SER A 15 5.97 22.43 -8.58
N LYS A 16 4.80 22.96 -8.22
CA LYS A 16 3.83 22.33 -7.30
C LYS A 16 2.44 22.81 -7.75
N PHE A 17 1.48 22.00 -8.19
CA PHE A 17 1.12 20.64 -7.84
C PHE A 17 0.56 19.92 -9.08
N GLN A 18 1.29 18.96 -9.63
CA GLN A 18 0.64 17.96 -10.49
C GLN A 18 -0.26 17.16 -9.57
N ARG A 19 -1.59 17.32 -9.69
CA ARG A 19 -2.52 16.43 -8.98
C ARG A 19 -2.15 14.99 -9.34
N PRO A 20 -2.01 14.07 -8.37
CA PRO A 20 -1.82 12.68 -8.72
C PRO A 20 -3.04 12.27 -9.54
N GLN A 21 -2.82 12.01 -10.83
CA GLN A 21 -3.83 11.43 -11.69
C GLN A 21 -4.13 10.06 -11.09
N VAL A 22 -5.32 9.91 -10.51
CA VAL A 22 -5.71 8.65 -9.88
C VAL A 22 -5.93 7.65 -11.01
N ASP A 23 -4.96 6.76 -11.19
CA ASP A 23 -5.03 5.70 -12.18
C ASP A 23 -6.07 4.68 -11.73
N LEU A 24 -7.30 4.81 -12.25
CA LEU A 24 -8.43 3.92 -11.94
C LEU A 24 -8.21 2.50 -12.49
N SER A 25 -7.20 2.29 -13.32
CA SER A 25 -6.86 0.97 -13.87
C SER A 25 -6.22 0.04 -12.83
N ASN A 26 -5.69 0.57 -11.72
CA ASN A 26 -5.03 -0.21 -10.67
C ASN A 26 -5.49 0.18 -9.26
N VAL A 27 -6.77 -0.07 -8.96
CA VAL A 27 -7.34 0.19 -7.63
C VAL A 27 -6.91 -0.87 -6.62
N VAL A 28 -6.25 -0.46 -5.55
CA VAL A 28 -5.91 -1.31 -4.40
C VAL A 28 -6.76 -0.89 -3.20
N ILE A 29 -7.52 -1.84 -2.66
CA ILE A 29 -8.37 -1.63 -1.48
C ILE A 29 -7.73 -2.33 -0.28
N ARG A 30 -7.68 -1.65 0.87
CA ARG A 30 -7.21 -2.21 2.15
C ARG A 30 -8.37 -2.30 3.12
N PHE A 31 -8.55 -3.47 3.71
CA PHE A 31 -9.57 -3.73 4.71
C PHE A 31 -8.93 -4.01 6.07
N LEU A 32 -9.54 -3.48 7.14
CA LEU A 32 -9.25 -3.89 8.50
C LEU A 32 -10.18 -5.06 8.84
N VAL A 33 -9.58 -6.19 9.22
CA VAL A 33 -10.33 -7.42 9.48
C VAL A 33 -9.82 -8.02 10.79
N PRO A 34 -10.70 -8.45 11.71
CA PRO A 34 -10.29 -9.17 12.91
C PRO A 34 -9.53 -10.45 12.54
N ALA A 35 -8.50 -10.81 13.32
CA ALA A 35 -7.66 -11.98 13.06
C ALA A 35 -8.47 -13.29 12.95
N ARG A 36 -9.52 -13.44 13.78
CA ARG A 36 -10.42 -14.61 13.74
C ARG A 36 -11.15 -14.74 12.40
N ALA A 37 -11.53 -13.63 11.78
CA ALA A 37 -12.25 -13.62 10.51
C ALA A 37 -11.33 -13.89 9.31
N ALA A 38 -10.03 -13.56 9.40
CA ALA A 38 -9.05 -13.84 8.34
C ALA A 38 -8.95 -15.35 8.04
N GLY A 39 -8.97 -16.21 9.07
CA GLY A 39 -8.96 -17.66 8.89
C GLY A 39 -10.16 -18.19 8.11
N ILE A 40 -11.35 -17.65 8.39
CA ILE A 40 -12.60 -18.00 7.69
C ILE A 40 -12.54 -17.53 6.22
N MET A 41 -11.99 -16.33 5.98
CA MET A 41 -11.83 -15.78 4.64
C MET A 41 -10.88 -16.61 3.77
N ILE A 42 -9.79 -17.11 4.35
CA ILE A 42 -8.85 -18.02 3.68
C ILE A 42 -9.53 -19.37 3.38
N GLY A 43 -10.28 -19.89 4.36
CA GLY A 43 -10.94 -21.19 4.29
C GLY A 43 -9.98 -22.36 4.51
N LYS A 44 -10.54 -23.54 4.75
CA LYS A 44 -9.76 -24.78 4.97
C LYS A 44 -8.90 -25.06 3.72
N GLY A 45 -7.59 -25.26 3.91
CA GLY A 45 -6.66 -25.50 2.79
C GLY A 45 -6.51 -24.33 1.79
N GLY A 46 -6.99 -23.13 2.14
CA GLY A 46 -7.00 -21.97 1.25
C GLY A 46 -8.01 -22.07 0.10
N GLU A 47 -9.02 -22.94 0.20
CA GLU A 47 -10.01 -23.14 -0.87
C GLU A 47 -10.80 -21.86 -1.16
N ASN A 48 -11.27 -21.17 -0.12
CA ASN A 48 -12.13 -19.99 -0.27
C ASN A 48 -11.37 -18.81 -0.90
N ILE A 49 -10.13 -18.54 -0.47
CA ILE A 49 -9.30 -17.49 -1.09
C ILE A 49 -8.92 -17.83 -2.53
N LYS A 50 -8.64 -19.09 -2.86
CA LYS A 50 -8.38 -19.53 -4.24
C LYS A 50 -9.61 -19.30 -5.12
N LYS A 51 -10.80 -19.67 -4.62
CA LYS A 51 -12.07 -19.44 -5.31
C LYS A 51 -12.28 -17.96 -5.58
N MET A 52 -12.11 -17.08 -4.58
CA MET A 52 -12.28 -15.63 -4.77
C MET A 52 -11.29 -15.05 -5.79
N ARG A 53 -10.01 -15.46 -5.75
CA ARG A 53 -9.01 -15.02 -6.73
C ARG A 53 -9.39 -15.41 -8.16
N SER A 54 -9.89 -16.63 -8.37
CA SER A 54 -10.32 -17.12 -9.68
C SER A 54 -11.63 -16.47 -10.14
N GLN A 55 -12.65 -16.44 -9.27
CA GLN A 55 -13.99 -15.97 -9.59
C GLN A 55 -14.05 -14.46 -9.90
N TYR A 56 -13.30 -13.65 -9.15
CA TYR A 56 -13.31 -12.19 -9.31
C TYR A 56 -12.08 -11.67 -10.06
N ASN A 57 -11.16 -12.56 -10.46
CA ASN A 57 -9.90 -12.23 -11.13
C ASN A 57 -9.10 -11.14 -10.38
N VAL A 58 -9.04 -11.25 -9.05
CA VAL A 58 -8.42 -10.28 -8.14
C VAL A 58 -7.13 -10.80 -7.52
N LYS A 59 -6.20 -9.90 -7.21
CA LYS A 59 -5.02 -10.19 -6.39
C LYS A 59 -5.31 -9.89 -4.92
N LEU A 60 -5.63 -10.93 -4.15
CA LEU A 60 -5.86 -10.83 -2.70
C LEU A 60 -4.60 -11.16 -1.91
N ASN A 61 -4.19 -10.28 -1.01
CA ASN A 61 -3.08 -10.50 -0.07
C ASN A 61 -3.57 -10.32 1.38
N ILE A 62 -3.29 -11.28 2.23
CA ILE A 62 -3.62 -11.25 3.66
C ILE A 62 -2.30 -11.43 4.41
N PRO A 63 -1.69 -10.36 4.95
CA PRO A 63 -0.48 -10.49 5.74
C PRO A 63 -0.79 -11.21 7.07
N ASP A 64 0.13 -12.07 7.53
CA ASP A 64 0.06 -12.61 8.89
C ASP A 64 0.44 -11.48 9.85
N SER A 65 -0.57 -10.87 10.47
CA SER A 65 -0.33 -9.98 11.60
C SER A 65 0.13 -10.84 12.78
N ARG A 66 1.44 -10.92 13.01
CA ARG A 66 2.04 -11.30 14.30
C ARG A 66 1.78 -10.23 15.38
N GLY A 67 0.53 -9.76 15.48
CA GLY A 67 0.11 -8.90 16.57
C GLY A 67 0.01 -9.72 17.86
N PRO A 68 0.32 -9.13 19.03
CA PRO A 68 0.48 -9.84 20.31
C PRO A 68 -0.80 -10.51 20.88
N GLU A 69 -1.89 -10.59 20.12
CA GLU A 69 -3.22 -11.00 20.60
C GLU A 69 -3.58 -12.45 20.21
N ARG A 70 -2.57 -13.31 20.06
CA ARG A 70 -2.74 -14.77 19.91
C ARG A 70 -2.66 -15.47 21.25
#